data_AF-A0A9W9ZXY9-F1
#
_entry.id   AF-A0A9W9ZXY9-F1
#
_cell.length_a   1.000
_cell.length_b   1.000
_cell.length_c   1.000
_cell.angle_alpha   90.00
_cell.angle_beta   90.00
_cell.angle_gamma   90.00
#
_symmetry.space_group_name_H-M   'P 1'
#
loop_
_entity.id
_entity.type
_entity.pdbx_description
1 polymer ?
#
loop_
_entity_poly.entity_id
_entity_poly.type
_entity_poly.pdbx_seq_one_letter_code
_entity_poly.pdbx_strand_id
1 'polypeptide(L)' 'MSGKKKKDYRKVLKTVLNLLPSRPSLKKVTIDFEKAIWAVLRELLPTVEIQGCVFYWTQAL' A
#
# COMPACT_ATOMS: atom_id res chain seq x y z
N MET A 1 -16.61 -0.20 -5.24
CA MET A 1 -15.45 0.68 -4.98
C MET A 1 -15.18 0.67 -3.48
N SER A 2 -13.97 0.29 -3.04
CA SER A 2 -13.64 0.27 -1.60
C SER A 2 -13.80 1.67 -1.01
N GLY A 3 -14.18 1.80 0.26
CA GLY A 3 -14.50 3.09 0.87
C GLY A 3 -13.32 4.02 1.08
N LYS A 4 -12.14 3.71 0.53
CA LYS A 4 -10.85 4.38 0.79
C LYS A 4 -10.57 4.51 2.30
N LYS A 5 -11.03 3.52 3.08
CA LYS A 5 -10.84 3.48 4.53
C LYS A 5 -9.67 2.59 4.86
N LYS A 6 -8.93 2.96 5.91
CA LYS A 6 -7.82 2.17 6.48
C LYS A 6 -8.18 0.68 6.66
N LYS A 7 -9.40 0.39 7.13
CA LYS A 7 -9.88 -0.98 7.33
C LYS A 7 -9.99 -1.77 6.03
N ASP A 8 -10.38 -1.11 4.94
CA ASP A 8 -10.59 -1.75 3.64
C ASP A 8 -9.23 -2.07 3.01
N TYR A 9 -8.30 -1.10 3.02
CA TYR A 9 -6.91 -1.33 2.61
C TYR A 9 -6.24 -2.45 3.39
N ARG A 10 -6.40 -2.46 4.73
CA ARG A 10 -5.83 -3.53 5.57
C ARG A 10 -6.38 -4.88 5.16
N LYS A 11 -7.69 -5.01 4.95
CA LYS A 11 -8.32 -6.27 4.59
C LYS A 11 -7.79 -6.77 3.24
N VAL A 12 -7.80 -5.91 2.22
CA VAL A 12 -7.33 -6.28 0.88
C VAL A 12 -5.85 -6.66 0.88
N LEU A 13 -4.99 -5.81 1.44
CA LEU A 13 -3.54 -6.07 1.45
C LEU A 13 -3.17 -7.32 2.25
N LYS A 14 -3.82 -7.56 3.41
CA LYS A 14 -3.61 -8.82 4.15
C LYS A 14 -4.03 -10.03 3.33
N THR A 15 -5.19 -9.97 2.67
CA THR A 15 -5.64 -11.07 1.80
C THR A 15 -4.63 -11.33 0.68
N VAL A 16 -4.15 -10.29 0.00
CA VAL A 16 -3.13 -10.43 -1.06
C VAL A 16 -1.85 -11.07 -0.53
N LEU A 17 -1.31 -10.59 0.60
CA LEU A 17 -0.10 -11.15 1.20
C LEU A 17 -0.26 -12.61 1.61
N ASN A 18 -1.44 -13.01 2.10
CA ASN A 18 -1.73 -14.39 2.49
C ASN A 18 -1.93 -15.35 1.31
N LEU A 19 -2.29 -14.82 0.14
CA LEU A 19 -2.44 -15.62 -1.09
C LEU A 19 -1.09 -15.91 -1.75
N LEU A 20 -0.03 -15.20 -1.39
CA LEU A 20 1.31 -15.46 -1.91
C LEU A 20 1.84 -16.79 -1.31
N PRO A 21 2.51 -17.63 -2.10
CA PRO A 21 3.00 -18.94 -1.66
C PRO A 21 4.06 -18.84 -0.55
N SER A 22 4.70 -17.69 -0.41
CA SER A 22 5.67 -17.38 0.62
C SER A 22 5.70 -15.87 0.88
N ARG A 23 6.39 -15.45 1.95
CA ARG A 23 6.60 -14.02 2.21
C ARG A 23 7.45 -13.41 1.10
N PRO A 24 6.97 -12.37 0.41
CA PRO A 24 7.74 -11.73 -0.65
C PRO A 24 8.94 -10.98 -0.07
N SER A 25 10.08 -11.02 -0.78
CA SER A 25 11.25 -10.17 -0.50
C SER A 25 11.01 -8.76 -1.07
N LEU A 26 9.99 -8.10 -0.54
CA LEU A 26 9.57 -6.78 -1.00
C LEU A 26 10.52 -5.72 -0.43
N LYS A 27 11.08 -4.86 -1.31
CA LYS A 27 11.99 -3.78 -0.90
C LYS A 27 11.33 -2.41 -0.96
N LYS A 28 10.47 -2.18 -1.96
CA LYS A 28 9.90 -0.86 -2.26
C LYS A 28 8.48 -0.98 -2.79
N VAL A 29 7.62 -0.03 -2.43
CA VAL A 29 6.25 0.11 -2.91
C VAL A 29 6.04 1.52 -3.45
N THR A 30 5.55 1.62 -4.69
CA THR A 30 5.10 2.87 -5.29
C THR A 30 3.59 2.98 -5.15
N ILE A 31 3.09 4.08 -4.59
CA ILE A 31 1.64 4.26 -4.40
C ILE A 31 1.23 5.74 -4.49
N ASP A 32 -0.08 5.99 -4.62
CA ASP A 32 -0.64 7.35 -4.55
C ASP A 32 -0.39 7.99 -3.18
N PHE A 33 -0.72 9.28 -3.01
CA PHE A 33 -0.42 10.02 -1.78
C PHE A 33 -1.50 9.89 -0.69
N GLU A 34 -2.35 8.86 -0.73
CA GLU A 34 -3.46 8.74 0.21
C GLU A 34 -2.98 8.31 1.62
N LYS A 35 -3.28 9.11 2.64
CA LYS A 35 -2.83 8.86 4.02
C LYS A 35 -3.21 7.48 4.56
N ALA A 36 -4.41 6.98 4.22
CA ALA A 36 -4.92 5.73 4.75
C ALA A 36 -4.08 4.52 4.29
N ILE A 37 -3.74 4.45 3.00
CA ILE A 37 -2.94 3.34 2.47
C ILE A 37 -1.48 3.40 2.95
N TRP A 38 -0.91 4.60 3.07
CA TRP A 38 0.43 4.78 3.66
C TRP A 38 0.50 4.28 5.10
N ALA A 39 -0.52 4.54 5.90
CA ALA A 39 -0.59 4.03 7.28
C ALA A 39 -0.69 2.51 7.31
N VAL A 40 -1.51 1.90 6.44
CA VAL A 40 -1.63 0.43 6.37
C VAL A 40 -0.34 -0.22 5.90
N LEU A 41 0.34 0.33 4.90
CA LEU A 41 1.60 -0.21 4.40
C LEU A 41 2.68 -0.20 5.50
N ARG A 42 2.81 0.89 6.26
CA ARG A 42 3.75 0.94 7.40
C ARG A 42 3.45 -0.10 8.48
N GLU A 43 2.19 -0.44 8.69
CA GLU A 43 1.79 -1.44 9.67
C GLU A 43 1.98 -2.88 9.18
N LEU A 44 1.72 -3.17 7.90
CA LEU A 44 1.81 -4.53 7.35
C LEU A 44 3.22 -4.87 6.83
N LEU A 45 3.97 -3.86 6.39
CA LEU A 45 5.25 -3.97 5.71
C LEU A 45 6.25 -2.93 6.28
N PRO A 46 6.59 -3.01 7.58
CA PRO A 46 7.33 -1.94 8.28
C PRO A 46 8.76 -1.72 7.75
N THR A 47 9.34 -2.71 7.09
CA THR A 47 10.71 -2.65 6.55
C THR A 47 10.77 -2.24 5.08
N VAL A 48 9.62 -2.00 4.44
CA VAL A 48 9.53 -1.70 3.01
C VAL A 48 9.56 -0.19 2.80
N GLU A 49 10.37 0.27 1.84
CA GLU A 49 10.40 1.67 1.45
C GLU A 49 9.11 2.05 0.72
N ILE A 50 8.44 3.11 1.15
CA ILE A 50 7.22 3.63 0.51
C ILE A 50 7.60 4.89 -0.26
N GLN A 51 7.29 4.93 -1.56
CA GLN A 51 7.49 6.10 -2.40
C GLN A 51 6.18 6.54 -3.08
N GLY A 52 6.05 7.85 -3.27
CA GLY A 52 4.95 8.44 -4.03
C GLY A 52 5.06 8.14 -5.53
N CYS A 53 3.93 7.96 -6.18
CA CYS A 53 3.86 7.73 -7.62
C CYS A 53 3.88 9.05 -8.39
N VAL A 54 4.85 9.19 -9.31
CA VAL A 54 4.98 10.39 -10.17
C VAL A 54 3.75 10.64 -11.03
N PHE A 55 3.10 9.59 -11.53
CA PHE A 55 1.89 9.73 -12.37
C PHE A 55 0.70 10.33 -11.60
N TYR A 56 0.54 9.95 -10.33
CA TYR A 56 -0.46 10.57 -9.47
C TYR A 56 -0.05 11.99 -9.04
N TRP A 57 1.25 12.25 -8.90
CA TRP A 57 1.75 13.61 -8.64
C TRP A 57 1.43 14.56 -9.79
N THR A 58 1.65 14.14 -11.05
CA THR A 58 1.36 14.97 -12.23
C THR A 58 -0.13 15.22 -12.46
N GLN A 59 -1.02 14.42 -11.88
CA GLN A 59 -2.47 14.64 -11.92
C GLN A 59 -3.00 15.47 -10.74
N ALA A 60 -2.15 15.72 -9.73
CA ALA A 60 -2.49 16.54 -8.57
C ALA A 60 -2.11 18.02 -8.75
N LEU A 61 -1.38 18.34 -9.83
CA LEU A 61 -1.10 19.69 -10.32
C LEU A 61 -2.25 20.17 -11.20
#